data_AF-A0A923AJ98-F1
#
_entry.id   AF-A0A923AJ98-F1
#
_cell.length_a   1.000
_cell.length_b   1.000
_cell.length_c   1.000
_cell.angle_alpha   90.00
_cell.angle_beta   90.00
_cell.angle_gamma   90.00
#
_symmetry.space_group_name_H-M   'P 1'
#
loop_
_entity.id
_entity.type
_entity.pdbx_description
1 polymer ?
#
loop_
_entity_poly.entity_id
_entity_poly.type
_entity_poly.pdbx_seq_one_letter_code
_entity_poly.pdbx_strand_id
1 'polypeptide(L)'
;MTLQHRLKMFGILLLGGCAAPGSAGAEPALPFKTEIIADFDAPWAMAFLPDGRMLVTEKRGQLLLVAADGKARQVVSGTLPVDFAGQGGLMDVVPAPGFAINHLVYFSFSERGPGGKGVVLARGRLVESGGARLEAVEVLHRATPYLPGNGHYSGRIAFSPDGQYLFYANGERQKFTPAQDPKMSLGKVLRLTLEGKAAPGNPLAAKGFDPAIWSYGHRNILGLAFDAQGRLWEQEMGPEGGDEVNLIAPGKNYGWPRVSNGRNYGAATDDIPDHAAGDGYEPPKVS
;
A
#
# COMPACT_ATOMS: atom_id res chain seq x y z
N MET A 1 31.61 -39.88 29.61
CA MET A 1 32.69 -40.49 28.80
C MET A 1 33.30 -39.37 27.98
N THR A 2 34.35 -38.79 28.54
CA THR A 2 35.15 -37.67 28.06
C THR A 2 36.05 -38.13 26.93
N LEU A 3 36.18 -37.36 25.85
CA LEU A 3 37.43 -37.34 25.09
C LEU A 3 37.65 -35.99 24.39
N GLN A 4 38.62 -35.25 24.95
CA GLN A 4 39.31 -34.11 24.37
C GLN A 4 40.09 -34.55 23.13
N HIS A 5 40.18 -33.73 22.07
CA HIS A 5 41.31 -33.69 21.12
C HIS A 5 41.49 -32.23 20.68
N ARG A 6 42.43 -31.50 21.30
CA ARG A 6 43.79 -31.18 20.81
C ARG A 6 43.84 -30.25 19.59
N LEU A 7 44.16 -29.00 19.92
CA LEU A 7 44.60 -27.88 19.09
C LEU A 7 45.83 -28.25 18.24
N LYS A 8 45.79 -27.91 16.94
CA LYS A 8 46.99 -27.66 16.13
C LYS A 8 46.94 -26.23 15.64
N MET A 9 47.81 -25.41 16.23
CA MET A 9 48.06 -24.03 15.86
C MET A 9 48.96 -24.03 14.62
N PHE A 10 48.44 -23.55 13.49
CA PHE A 10 49.26 -23.15 12.34
C PHE A 10 49.42 -21.65 12.40
N GLY A 11 50.63 -21.20 12.76
CA GLY A 11 51.02 -19.80 12.65
C GLY A 11 51.16 -19.45 11.17
N ILE A 12 50.29 -18.57 10.68
CA ILE A 12 50.52 -17.89 9.40
C ILE A 12 51.28 -16.60 9.72
N LEU A 13 52.49 -16.56 9.18
CA LEU A 13 53.40 -15.42 9.19
C LEU A 13 52.72 -14.25 8.47
N LEU A 14 52.51 -13.13 9.19
CA LEU A 14 52.08 -11.86 8.62
C LEU A 14 53.21 -11.28 7.77
N LEU A 15 53.08 -11.39 6.44
CA LEU A 15 53.80 -10.51 5.51
C LEU A 15 52.98 -9.25 5.34
N GLY A 16 53.46 -8.15 5.96
CA GLY A 16 52.88 -6.83 5.86
C GLY A 16 52.91 -6.32 4.42
N GLY A 17 51.76 -6.34 3.76
CA GLY A 17 51.46 -5.45 2.65
C GLY A 17 50.77 -4.21 3.18
N CYS A 18 51.35 -3.03 2.95
CA CYS A 18 50.64 -1.76 3.15
C CYS A 18 49.41 -1.74 2.24
N ALA A 19 48.24 -2.12 2.76
CA ALA A 19 46.99 -1.74 2.16
C ALA A 19 46.79 -0.26 2.47
N ALA A 20 46.89 0.59 1.44
CA ALA A 20 46.45 1.97 1.53
C ALA A 20 45.02 1.98 2.10
N PRO A 21 44.68 2.88 3.03
CA PRO A 21 43.30 3.03 3.47
C PRO A 21 42.46 3.33 2.24
N GLY A 22 41.60 2.38 1.86
CA GLY A 22 40.61 2.61 0.83
C GLY A 22 39.84 3.85 1.23
N SER A 23 39.90 4.89 0.38
CA SER A 23 39.07 6.07 0.57
C SER A 23 37.63 5.57 0.60
N ALA A 24 37.00 5.56 1.78
CA ALA A 24 35.56 5.56 1.86
C ALA A 24 35.13 6.80 1.08
N GLY A 25 34.67 6.60 -0.16
CA GLY A 25 34.17 7.68 -0.98
C GLY A 25 33.10 8.40 -0.16
N ALA A 26 33.25 9.70 0.01
CA ALA A 26 32.22 10.50 0.65
C ALA A 26 30.89 10.20 -0.05
N GLU A 27 29.87 9.79 0.71
CA GLU A 27 28.52 9.67 0.15
C GLU A 27 28.17 11.01 -0.50
N PRO A 28 27.67 11.01 -1.75
CA PRO A 28 27.28 12.24 -2.40
C PRO A 28 26.31 13.00 -1.50
N ALA A 29 26.62 14.27 -1.21
CA ALA A 29 25.76 15.11 -0.38
C ALA A 29 24.36 15.13 -0.99
N LEU A 30 23.38 14.59 -0.26
CA LEU A 30 21.99 14.57 -0.70
C LEU A 30 21.51 16.01 -0.90
N PRO A 31 20.61 16.28 -1.87
CA PRO A 31 20.05 17.61 -2.09
C PRO A 31 19.05 18.03 -0.98
N PHE A 32 19.00 17.29 0.13
CA PHE A 32 18.11 17.50 1.26
C PHE A 32 18.80 17.11 2.57
N LYS A 33 18.26 17.64 3.68
CA LYS A 33 18.66 17.24 5.05
C LYS A 33 17.69 16.19 5.57
N THR A 34 18.20 15.25 6.35
CA THR A 34 17.41 14.26 7.06
C THR A 34 17.44 14.54 8.55
N GLU A 35 16.30 14.40 9.22
CA GLU A 35 16.14 14.54 10.66
C GLU A 35 15.19 13.45 11.17
N ILE A 36 15.53 12.85 12.31
CA ILE A 36 14.67 11.86 12.96
C ILE A 36 13.68 12.60 13.85
N ILE A 37 12.40 12.53 13.51
CA ILE A 37 11.31 13.18 14.24
C ILE A 37 10.71 12.22 15.28
N ALA A 38 10.47 10.96 14.91
CA ALA A 38 9.89 9.93 15.77
C ALA A 38 10.15 8.52 15.21
N ASP A 39 10.05 7.53 16.10
CA ASP A 39 10.07 6.09 15.78
C ASP A 39 8.71 5.44 16.07
N PHE A 40 8.37 4.40 15.30
CA PHE A 40 7.08 3.68 15.36
C PHE A 40 7.28 2.16 15.26
N ASP A 41 6.33 1.37 15.77
CA ASP A 41 6.33 -0.09 15.65
C ASP A 41 5.62 -0.53 14.36
N ALA A 42 6.40 -0.93 13.35
CA ALA A 42 5.89 -1.34 12.04
C ALA A 42 4.85 -0.36 11.45
N PRO A 43 5.20 0.93 11.25
CA PRO A 43 4.30 1.91 10.66
C PRO A 43 3.94 1.53 9.23
N TRP A 44 2.74 1.89 8.79
CA TRP A 44 2.27 1.66 7.41
C TRP A 44 2.02 2.96 6.65
N ALA A 45 1.22 3.87 7.21
CA ALA A 45 0.97 5.19 6.63
C ALA A 45 0.99 6.29 7.69
N MET A 46 1.14 7.52 7.20
CA MET A 46 0.92 8.72 7.96
C MET A 46 0.19 9.77 7.12
N ALA A 47 -0.57 10.64 7.77
CA ALA A 47 -1.20 11.79 7.15
C ALA A 47 -1.22 12.99 8.09
N PHE A 48 -0.97 14.18 7.55
CA PHE A 48 -1.03 15.43 8.30
C PHE A 48 -2.47 15.90 8.47
N LEU A 49 -2.77 16.41 9.67
CA LEU A 49 -3.97 17.18 9.96
C LEU A 49 -3.72 18.67 9.66
N PRO A 50 -4.78 19.49 9.50
CA PRO A 50 -4.65 20.92 9.21
C PRO A 50 -3.85 21.72 10.24
N ASP A 51 -3.75 21.22 11.47
CA ASP A 51 -2.99 21.84 12.56
C ASP A 51 -1.53 21.35 12.66
N GLY A 52 -1.07 20.55 11.68
CA GLY A 52 0.29 20.02 11.60
C GLY A 52 0.53 18.74 12.39
N ARG A 53 -0.45 18.27 13.20
CA ARG A 53 -0.38 16.94 13.81
C ARG A 53 -0.44 15.85 12.76
N MET A 54 -0.07 14.64 13.14
CA MET A 54 -0.05 13.49 12.25
C MET A 54 -0.95 12.39 12.78
N LEU A 55 -1.71 11.76 11.89
CA LEU A 55 -2.23 10.42 12.10
C LEU A 55 -1.19 9.43 11.59
N VAL A 56 -0.87 8.40 12.37
CA VAL A 56 0.09 7.35 11.99
C VAL A 56 -0.53 5.99 12.26
N THR A 57 -0.52 5.09 11.28
CA THR A 57 -0.98 3.71 11.45
C THR A 57 0.19 2.78 11.68
N GLU A 58 0.03 1.87 12.64
CA GLU A 58 0.93 0.74 12.87
C GLU A 58 0.20 -0.55 12.53
N LYS A 59 0.87 -1.46 11.80
CA LYS A 59 0.24 -2.64 11.21
C LYS A 59 -0.50 -3.52 12.21
N ARG A 60 -0.10 -3.51 13.49
CA ARG A 60 -0.73 -4.30 14.57
C ARG A 60 -2.11 -3.80 14.99
N GLY A 61 -2.61 -2.70 14.42
CA GLY A 61 -3.97 -2.19 14.67
C GLY A 61 -4.02 -0.84 15.38
N GLN A 62 -2.87 -0.23 15.69
CA GLN A 62 -2.83 1.05 16.39
C GLN A 62 -2.90 2.20 15.40
N LEU A 63 -3.88 3.09 15.61
CA LEU A 63 -3.87 4.43 15.05
C LEU A 63 -3.33 5.37 16.12
N LEU A 64 -2.36 6.21 15.77
CA LEU A 64 -1.73 7.17 16.66
C LEU A 64 -2.05 8.58 16.19
N LEU A 65 -2.34 9.47 17.14
CA LEU A 65 -2.36 10.91 16.93
C LEU A 65 -1.07 11.49 17.52
N VAL A 66 -0.23 12.06 16.67
CA VAL A 66 1.14 12.47 17.00
C VAL A 66 1.26 13.99 16.83
N ALA A 67 1.91 14.65 17.78
CA ALA A 67 2.21 16.08 17.70
C ALA A 67 3.11 16.39 16.50
N ALA A 68 3.04 17.63 16.00
CA ALA A 68 3.83 18.07 14.84
C ALA A 68 5.35 17.89 15.02
N ASP A 69 5.84 17.94 16.26
CA ASP A 69 7.25 17.74 16.60
C ASP A 69 7.61 16.27 16.90
N GLY A 70 6.67 15.34 16.78
CA GLY A 70 6.86 13.91 17.02
C GLY A 70 6.94 13.49 18.49
N LYS A 71 7.01 14.43 19.44
CA LYS A 71 7.37 14.11 20.83
C LYS A 71 6.23 13.54 21.66
N ALA A 72 5.01 14.05 21.43
CA ALA A 72 3.81 13.56 22.09
C ALA A 72 2.98 12.72 21.13
N ARG A 73 2.46 11.58 21.61
CA ARG A 73 1.53 10.74 20.86
C ARG A 73 0.48 10.13 21.76
N GLN A 74 -0.71 9.89 21.20
CA GLN A 74 -1.82 9.21 21.85
C GLN A 74 -2.34 8.11 20.95
N VAL A 75 -2.75 6.98 21.54
CA VAL A 75 -3.48 5.95 20.80
C VAL A 75 -4.89 6.44 20.55
N VAL A 76 -5.30 6.45 19.28
CA VAL A 76 -6.67 6.71 18.86
C VAL A 76 -7.45 5.40 18.95
N SER A 77 -8.32 5.30 19.95
CA SER A 77 -9.19 4.12 20.11
C SER A 77 -10.34 4.10 19.09
N GLY A 78 -11.09 3.01 19.01
CA GLY A 78 -12.27 2.90 18.14
C GLY A 78 -12.00 2.45 16.71
N THR A 79 -10.74 2.12 16.36
CA THR A 79 -10.46 1.37 15.12
C THR A 79 -11.13 -0.01 15.15
N LEU A 80 -11.23 -0.65 13.98
CA LEU A 80 -11.80 -1.98 13.86
C LEU A 80 -10.74 -3.07 14.09
N PRO A 81 -11.15 -4.28 14.55
CA PRO A 81 -10.22 -5.40 14.69
C PRO A 81 -9.52 -5.70 13.37
N VAL A 82 -8.18 -5.77 13.41
CA VAL A 82 -7.35 -6.03 12.23
C VAL A 82 -6.82 -7.46 12.23
N ASP A 83 -6.72 -8.05 11.06
CA ASP A 83 -6.00 -9.30 10.85
C ASP A 83 -4.54 -9.02 10.50
N PHE A 84 -3.68 -8.99 11.52
CA PHE A 84 -2.24 -8.76 11.35
C PHE A 84 -1.49 -10.05 11.01
N ALA A 85 -1.12 -10.21 9.73
CA ALA A 85 -0.26 -11.29 9.26
C ALA A 85 0.37 -10.97 7.90
N GLY A 86 1.67 -11.26 7.74
CA GLY A 86 2.40 -10.98 6.50
C GLY A 86 2.32 -9.49 6.13
N GLN A 87 1.75 -9.18 4.96
CA GLN A 87 1.54 -7.81 4.50
C GLN A 87 0.29 -7.13 5.09
N GLY A 88 -0.63 -7.90 5.69
CA GLY A 88 -1.86 -7.37 6.29
C GLY A 88 -1.62 -6.65 7.61
N GLY A 89 -2.55 -5.76 7.97
CA GLY A 89 -2.59 -4.98 9.20
C GLY A 89 -3.59 -3.83 9.09
N LEU A 90 -3.47 -2.86 10.01
CA LEU A 90 -3.95 -1.49 9.76
C LEU A 90 -3.04 -0.86 8.70
N MET A 91 -3.65 -0.30 7.66
CA MET A 91 -2.95 0.19 6.46
C MET A 91 -3.12 1.69 6.34
N ASP A 92 -3.81 2.19 5.32
CA ASP A 92 -3.79 3.62 5.02
C ASP A 92 -4.63 4.43 6.02
N VAL A 93 -4.31 5.71 6.15
CA VAL A 93 -5.11 6.68 6.90
C VAL A 93 -5.07 8.02 6.19
N VAL A 94 -6.24 8.57 5.86
CA VAL A 94 -6.36 9.83 5.12
C VAL A 94 -7.49 10.67 5.72
N PRO A 95 -7.21 11.90 6.19
CA PRO A 95 -8.25 12.86 6.55
C PRO A 95 -9.10 13.20 5.33
N ALA A 96 -10.41 13.32 5.53
CA ALA A 96 -11.32 13.74 4.47
C ALA A 96 -10.98 15.16 3.98
N PRO A 97 -11.30 15.54 2.73
CA PRO A 97 -11.12 16.91 2.24
C PRO A 97 -11.79 17.97 3.13
N GLY A 98 -12.91 17.61 3.78
CA GLY A 98 -13.64 18.46 4.73
C GLY A 98 -13.25 18.28 6.21
N PHE A 99 -12.10 17.68 6.52
CA PHE A 99 -11.71 17.29 7.88
C PHE A 99 -11.81 18.43 8.90
N ALA A 100 -11.45 19.66 8.52
CA ALA A 100 -11.52 20.83 9.40
C ALA A 100 -12.93 21.12 9.95
N ILE A 101 -13.97 20.57 9.32
CA ILE A 101 -15.38 20.75 9.72
C ILE A 101 -15.96 19.45 10.26
N ASN A 102 -15.77 18.35 9.53
CA ASN A 102 -16.47 17.09 9.82
C ASN A 102 -15.63 16.09 10.63
N HIS A 103 -14.33 16.33 10.77
CA HIS A 103 -13.34 15.48 11.43
C HIS A 103 -13.34 14.03 10.95
N LEU A 104 -13.74 13.78 9.69
CA LEU A 104 -13.79 12.43 9.13
C LEU A 104 -12.42 11.96 8.70
N VAL A 105 -12.06 10.75 9.10
CA VAL A 105 -10.85 10.04 8.72
C VAL A 105 -11.25 8.75 8.04
N TYR A 106 -10.63 8.46 6.90
CA TYR A 106 -10.78 7.21 6.17
C TYR A 106 -9.56 6.37 6.45
N PHE A 107 -9.76 5.07 6.64
CA PHE A 107 -8.68 4.15 6.88
C PHE A 107 -8.96 2.80 6.25
N SER A 108 -7.91 2.07 5.93
CA SER A 108 -8.01 0.72 5.40
C SER A 108 -7.33 -0.29 6.31
N PHE A 109 -7.83 -1.52 6.30
CA PHE A 109 -7.31 -2.60 7.14
C PHE A 109 -7.59 -3.96 6.52
N SER A 110 -6.82 -4.96 6.92
CA SER A 110 -7.11 -6.36 6.59
C SER A 110 -8.09 -6.95 7.61
N GLU A 111 -9.08 -7.67 7.11
CA GLU A 111 -10.11 -8.34 7.92
C GLU A 111 -10.13 -9.83 7.58
N ARG A 112 -10.59 -10.66 8.51
CA ARG A 112 -10.87 -12.09 8.28
C ARG A 112 -12.36 -12.34 8.12
N GLY A 113 -12.72 -13.21 7.20
CA GLY A 113 -14.11 -13.58 6.92
C GLY A 113 -14.20 -14.95 6.23
N PRO A 114 -15.40 -15.32 5.75
CA PRO A 114 -15.60 -16.58 5.02
C PRO A 114 -14.67 -16.67 3.81
N GLY A 115 -13.94 -17.79 3.65
CA GLY A 115 -12.99 -17.99 2.55
C GLY A 115 -11.57 -17.45 2.80
N GLY A 116 -11.34 -16.65 3.84
CA GLY A 116 -10.00 -16.23 4.25
C GLY A 116 -9.94 -14.79 4.72
N LYS A 117 -9.08 -13.99 4.11
CA LYS A 117 -8.84 -12.59 4.48
C LYS A 117 -9.25 -11.66 3.35
N GLY A 118 -9.42 -10.37 3.63
CA GLY A 118 -9.76 -9.33 2.66
C GLY A 118 -9.16 -7.98 3.05
N VAL A 119 -9.27 -7.00 2.17
CA VAL A 119 -8.91 -5.59 2.40
C VAL A 119 -10.19 -4.76 2.48
N VAL A 120 -10.28 -3.90 3.48
CA VAL A 120 -11.52 -3.19 3.86
C VAL A 120 -11.25 -1.69 3.96
N LEU A 121 -12.15 -0.89 3.39
CA LEU A 121 -12.21 0.55 3.56
C LEU A 121 -13.26 0.89 4.63
N ALA A 122 -12.88 1.71 5.60
CA ALA A 122 -13.77 2.25 6.62
C ALA A 122 -13.54 3.76 6.80
N ARG A 123 -14.49 4.40 7.49
CA ARG A 123 -14.31 5.77 7.98
C ARG A 123 -14.80 5.91 9.41
N GLY A 124 -14.34 6.94 10.10
CA GLY A 124 -14.81 7.34 11.42
C GLY A 124 -14.58 8.83 11.65
N ARG A 125 -15.21 9.39 12.68
CA ARG A 125 -15.00 10.77 13.11
C ARG A 125 -13.97 10.82 14.24
N LEU A 126 -12.88 11.56 14.06
CA LEU A 126 -11.90 11.80 15.12
C LEU A 126 -12.51 12.74 16.18
N VAL A 127 -12.52 12.28 17.42
CA VAL A 127 -12.95 13.05 18.60
C VAL A 127 -11.87 12.97 19.67
N GLU A 128 -11.61 14.09 20.32
CA GLU A 128 -10.50 14.23 21.28
C GLU A 128 -10.97 14.55 22.71
N SER A 129 -12.26 14.86 22.90
CA SER A 129 -12.82 15.17 24.22
C SER A 129 -12.76 13.94 25.13
N GLY A 130 -11.92 13.99 26.17
CA GLY A 130 -11.69 12.83 27.06
C GLY A 130 -10.78 11.74 26.48
N GLY A 131 -10.01 12.05 25.43
CA GLY A 131 -9.06 11.15 24.79
C GLY A 131 -9.36 10.92 23.31
N ALA A 132 -8.31 10.74 22.52
CA ALA A 132 -8.42 10.54 21.07
C ALA A 132 -9.11 9.20 20.74
N ARG A 133 -10.16 9.27 19.91
CA ARG A 133 -10.90 8.11 19.43
C ARG A 133 -11.58 8.37 18.09
N LEU A 134 -11.91 7.30 17.37
CA LEU A 134 -12.84 7.33 16.26
C LEU A 134 -14.24 6.98 16.76
N GLU A 135 -15.21 7.84 16.45
CA GLU A 135 -16.64 7.60 16.65
C GLU A 135 -17.36 7.36 15.33
N ALA A 136 -18.58 6.79 15.40
CA ALA A 136 -19.43 6.51 14.23
C ALA A 136 -18.67 5.76 13.12
N VAL A 137 -17.86 4.77 13.52
CA VAL A 137 -17.05 4.00 12.59
C VAL A 137 -17.94 3.10 11.74
N GLU A 138 -17.77 3.19 10.43
CA GLU A 138 -18.52 2.40 9.46
C GLU A 138 -17.60 1.82 8.38
N VAL A 139 -17.91 0.60 7.96
CA VAL A 139 -17.27 -0.04 6.82
C VAL A 139 -17.97 0.42 5.54
N LEU A 140 -17.18 0.98 4.63
CA LEU A 140 -17.65 1.54 3.37
C LEU A 140 -17.56 0.52 2.23
N HIS A 141 -16.50 -0.28 2.21
CA HIS A 141 -16.28 -1.28 1.17
C HIS A 141 -15.45 -2.46 1.69
N ARG A 142 -15.82 -3.66 1.26
CA ARG A 142 -15.04 -4.89 1.46
C ARG A 142 -14.66 -5.44 0.09
N ALA A 143 -13.37 -5.60 -0.18
CA ALA A 143 -12.94 -6.22 -1.42
C ALA A 143 -13.32 -7.71 -1.43
N THR A 144 -13.75 -8.22 -2.58
CA THR A 144 -14.28 -9.58 -2.73
C THR A 144 -13.64 -10.29 -3.93
N PRO A 145 -13.45 -11.62 -3.84
CA PRO A 145 -13.73 -12.48 -2.68
C PRO A 145 -12.68 -12.37 -1.57
N TYR A 146 -13.00 -12.90 -0.39
CA TYR A 146 -12.00 -13.15 0.64
C TYR A 146 -11.24 -14.43 0.30
N LEU A 147 -9.93 -14.41 0.48
CA LEU A 147 -9.02 -15.45 -0.03
C LEU A 147 -7.97 -15.84 1.02
N PRO A 148 -7.47 -17.09 0.98
CA PRO A 148 -6.37 -17.53 1.84
C PRO A 148 -5.04 -16.89 1.43
N GLY A 149 -4.13 -16.75 2.39
CA GLY A 149 -2.82 -16.11 2.20
C GLY A 149 -2.73 -14.72 2.84
N ASN A 150 -1.51 -14.18 2.89
CA ASN A 150 -1.17 -12.99 3.68
C ASN A 150 -0.52 -11.85 2.86
N GLY A 151 -0.64 -11.88 1.53
CA GLY A 151 -0.04 -10.88 0.65
C GLY A 151 -1.05 -10.10 -0.18
N HIS A 152 -0.56 -9.00 -0.77
CA HIS A 152 -1.14 -8.16 -1.81
C HIS A 152 -2.51 -7.57 -1.46
N TYR A 153 -2.57 -6.86 -0.34
CA TYR A 153 -3.77 -6.15 0.10
C TYR A 153 -3.93 -4.78 -0.56
N SER A 154 -2.82 -4.13 -0.96
CA SER A 154 -2.79 -2.71 -1.34
C SER A 154 -3.32 -1.79 -0.25
N GLY A 155 -4.59 -1.39 -0.32
CA GLY A 155 -5.26 -0.62 0.73
C GLY A 155 -5.07 0.90 0.65
N ARG A 156 -4.41 1.43 -0.38
CA ARG A 156 -4.23 2.89 -0.54
C ARG A 156 -5.53 3.62 -0.84
N ILE A 157 -5.65 4.83 -0.30
CA ILE A 157 -6.81 5.73 -0.45
C ILE A 157 -6.31 7.07 -1.00
N ALA A 158 -6.99 7.60 -2.01
CA ALA A 158 -6.74 8.95 -2.52
C ALA A 158 -8.06 9.69 -2.78
N PHE A 159 -8.18 10.94 -2.34
CA PHE A 159 -9.32 11.78 -2.69
C PHE A 159 -9.09 12.49 -4.02
N SER A 160 -10.14 12.63 -4.83
CA SER A 160 -10.07 13.47 -6.02
C SER A 160 -9.72 14.92 -5.65
N PRO A 161 -9.07 15.69 -6.54
CA PRO A 161 -8.70 17.07 -6.26
C PRO A 161 -9.88 18.00 -5.90
N ASP A 162 -11.07 17.69 -6.42
CA ASP A 162 -12.33 18.41 -6.11
C ASP A 162 -13.02 17.92 -4.83
N GLY A 163 -12.45 16.90 -4.17
CA GLY A 163 -12.94 16.28 -2.94
C GLY A 163 -14.26 15.51 -3.06
N GLN A 164 -14.78 15.29 -4.28
CA GLN A 164 -16.10 14.66 -4.49
C GLN A 164 -16.06 13.13 -4.44
N TYR A 165 -14.92 12.53 -4.75
CA TYR A 165 -14.75 11.09 -4.86
C TYR A 165 -13.51 10.62 -4.11
N LEU A 166 -13.49 9.34 -3.78
CA LEU A 166 -12.29 8.67 -3.30
C LEU A 166 -11.96 7.49 -4.22
N PHE A 167 -10.66 7.22 -4.32
CA PHE A 167 -10.08 6.11 -5.05
C PHE A 167 -9.48 5.15 -4.05
N TYR A 168 -9.77 3.87 -4.24
CA TYR A 168 -9.36 2.83 -3.30
C TYR A 168 -8.69 1.68 -4.06
N ALA A 169 -7.47 1.36 -3.67
CA ALA A 169 -6.66 0.34 -4.32
C ALA A 169 -6.80 -1.02 -3.63
N ASN A 170 -7.17 -2.03 -4.41
CA ASN A 170 -7.29 -3.42 -3.97
C ASN A 170 -6.28 -4.30 -4.71
N GLY A 171 -5.35 -4.93 -3.99
CA GLY A 171 -4.41 -5.89 -4.59
C GLY A 171 -5.07 -7.23 -4.93
N GLU A 172 -4.43 -8.06 -5.74
CA GLU A 172 -5.01 -9.33 -6.23
C GLU A 172 -4.82 -10.55 -5.30
N ARG A 173 -4.22 -10.35 -4.14
CA ARG A 173 -4.09 -11.35 -3.06
C ARG A 173 -3.21 -12.57 -3.39
N GLN A 174 -2.23 -12.40 -4.29
CA GLN A 174 -1.31 -13.43 -4.78
C GLN A 174 -2.04 -14.58 -5.50
N LYS A 175 -3.12 -14.26 -6.22
CA LYS A 175 -3.97 -15.22 -6.95
C LYS A 175 -4.01 -15.01 -8.46
N PHE A 176 -3.32 -13.99 -8.95
CA PHE A 176 -3.12 -13.62 -10.36
C PHE A 176 -4.44 -13.25 -11.05
N THR A 177 -5.30 -14.24 -11.30
CA THR A 177 -6.51 -14.13 -12.11
C THR A 177 -7.57 -13.14 -11.59
N PRO A 178 -7.74 -12.86 -10.28
CA PRO A 178 -8.74 -11.88 -9.85
C PRO A 178 -8.54 -10.50 -10.47
N ALA A 179 -7.30 -10.13 -10.82
CA ALA A 179 -6.99 -8.85 -11.47
C ALA A 179 -7.72 -8.66 -12.81
N GLN A 180 -8.07 -9.73 -13.51
CA GLN A 180 -8.78 -9.71 -14.80
C GLN A 180 -10.28 -10.06 -14.69
N ASP A 181 -10.74 -10.59 -13.56
CA ASP A 181 -12.14 -10.99 -13.39
C ASP A 181 -13.04 -9.74 -13.20
N PRO A 182 -14.08 -9.54 -14.03
CA PRO A 182 -14.99 -8.39 -13.92
C PRO A 182 -15.90 -8.45 -12.69
N LYS A 183 -16.10 -9.62 -12.08
CA LYS A 183 -16.98 -9.84 -10.92
C LYS A 183 -16.26 -9.72 -9.58
N MET A 184 -14.93 -9.59 -9.60
CA MET A 184 -14.10 -9.45 -8.40
C MET A 184 -13.56 -8.02 -8.29
N SER A 185 -13.43 -7.51 -7.07
CA SER A 185 -12.87 -6.18 -6.81
C SER A 185 -11.38 -6.21 -6.47
N LEU A 186 -10.72 -7.35 -6.63
CA LEU A 186 -9.28 -7.55 -6.38
C LEU A 186 -8.44 -7.26 -7.64
N GLY A 187 -7.25 -6.69 -7.45
CA GLY A 187 -6.39 -6.22 -8.55
C GLY A 187 -7.01 -5.05 -9.31
N LYS A 188 -7.63 -4.11 -8.59
CA LYS A 188 -8.44 -3.00 -9.12
C LYS A 188 -8.11 -1.70 -8.39
N VAL A 189 -8.28 -0.58 -9.09
CA VAL A 189 -8.58 0.71 -8.46
C VAL A 189 -10.08 0.93 -8.57
N LEU A 190 -10.73 1.24 -7.45
CA LEU A 190 -12.14 1.62 -7.40
C LEU A 190 -12.26 3.14 -7.37
N ARG A 191 -13.37 3.68 -7.92
CA ARG A 191 -13.79 5.07 -7.72
C ARG A 191 -15.15 5.09 -7.04
N LEU A 192 -15.18 5.65 -5.83
CA LEU A 192 -16.33 5.63 -4.93
C LEU A 192 -16.77 7.06 -4.58
N THR A 193 -18.03 7.23 -4.17
CA THR A 193 -18.47 8.40 -3.41
C THR A 193 -17.84 8.38 -2.02
N LEU A 194 -17.93 9.49 -1.29
CA LEU A 194 -17.43 9.57 0.08
C LEU A 194 -18.14 8.60 1.04
N GLU A 195 -19.32 8.11 0.68
CA GLU A 195 -20.10 7.10 1.41
C GLU A 195 -19.79 5.67 0.95
N GLY A 196 -18.77 5.46 0.12
CA GLY A 196 -18.34 4.12 -0.31
C GLY A 196 -19.15 3.48 -1.43
N LYS A 197 -20.11 4.21 -2.02
CA LYS A 197 -20.90 3.71 -3.17
C LYS A 197 -20.14 3.90 -4.47
N ALA A 198 -20.45 3.12 -5.50
CA ALA A 198 -19.89 3.34 -6.83
C ALA A 198 -20.17 4.78 -7.31
N ALA A 199 -19.12 5.48 -7.77
CA ALA A 199 -19.26 6.84 -8.26
C ALA A 199 -20.02 6.87 -9.61
N PRO A 200 -20.94 7.85 -9.83
CA PRO A 200 -21.63 7.99 -11.10
C PRO A 200 -20.68 8.16 -12.29
N GLY A 201 -20.93 7.48 -13.40
CA GLY A 201 -20.10 7.58 -14.61
C GLY A 201 -18.83 6.72 -14.61
N ASN A 202 -18.74 5.71 -13.73
CA ASN A 202 -17.67 4.72 -13.81
C ASN A 202 -17.73 3.93 -15.15
N PRO A 203 -16.59 3.65 -15.78
CA PRO A 203 -16.53 3.31 -17.21
C PRO A 203 -16.80 1.83 -17.54
N LEU A 204 -16.74 0.94 -16.55
CA LEU A 204 -16.68 -0.51 -16.79
C LEU A 204 -17.99 -1.25 -16.53
N ALA A 205 -18.98 -0.63 -15.90
CA ALA A 205 -20.27 -1.25 -15.60
C ALA A 205 -20.96 -1.79 -16.87
N ALA A 206 -20.93 -1.01 -17.95
CA ALA A 206 -21.49 -1.40 -19.25
C ALA A 206 -20.77 -2.61 -19.90
N LYS A 207 -19.56 -2.93 -19.45
CA LYS A 207 -18.78 -4.12 -19.85
C LYS A 207 -18.97 -5.30 -18.89
N GLY A 208 -19.92 -5.21 -17.96
CA GLY A 208 -20.26 -6.27 -17.02
C GLY A 208 -19.38 -6.33 -15.77
N PHE A 209 -18.54 -5.31 -15.52
CA PHE A 209 -17.75 -5.19 -14.30
C PHE A 209 -18.60 -4.73 -13.11
N ASP A 210 -18.10 -4.95 -11.90
CA ASP A 210 -18.58 -4.23 -10.71
C ASP A 210 -18.60 -2.70 -10.98
N PRO A 211 -19.71 -2.00 -10.72
CA PRO A 211 -19.84 -0.58 -11.00
C PRO A 211 -18.82 0.33 -10.31
N ALA A 212 -18.18 -0.11 -9.23
CA ALA A 212 -17.16 0.65 -8.53
C ALA A 212 -15.80 0.67 -9.25
N ILE A 213 -15.56 -0.25 -10.18
CA ILE A 213 -14.23 -0.42 -10.78
C ILE A 213 -13.92 0.74 -11.72
N TRP A 214 -12.79 1.40 -11.46
CA TRP A 214 -12.23 2.47 -12.27
C TRP A 214 -11.20 1.95 -13.27
N SER A 215 -10.27 1.12 -12.81
CA SER A 215 -9.27 0.42 -13.64
C SER A 215 -8.98 -0.97 -13.07
N TYR A 216 -8.37 -1.83 -13.89
CA TYR A 216 -8.14 -3.23 -13.54
C TYR A 216 -6.84 -3.77 -14.13
N GLY A 217 -6.48 -5.00 -13.78
CA GLY A 217 -5.22 -5.62 -14.21
C GLY A 217 -4.03 -5.16 -13.37
N HIS A 218 -4.26 -4.91 -12.08
CA HIS A 218 -3.21 -4.52 -11.12
C HIS A 218 -2.79 -5.71 -10.27
N ARG A 219 -1.54 -5.73 -9.83
CA ARG A 219 -0.95 -6.69 -8.91
C ARG A 219 -1.06 -6.24 -7.45
N ASN A 220 -0.24 -5.28 -7.04
CA ASN A 220 -0.12 -4.86 -5.63
C ASN A 220 0.31 -3.39 -5.51
N ILE A 221 -0.68 -2.51 -5.63
CA ILE A 221 -0.56 -1.06 -5.54
C ILE A 221 -0.18 -0.62 -4.11
N LEU A 222 0.97 0.04 -3.95
CA LEU A 222 1.48 0.54 -2.67
C LEU A 222 1.63 2.06 -2.62
N GLY A 223 1.50 2.74 -3.75
CA GLY A 223 1.33 4.19 -3.86
C GLY A 223 0.09 4.56 -4.65
N LEU A 224 -0.63 5.60 -4.24
CA LEU A 224 -1.77 6.16 -4.98
C LEU A 224 -1.89 7.65 -4.66
N ALA A 225 -1.74 8.52 -5.66
CA ALA A 225 -1.79 9.96 -5.43
C ALA A 225 -2.26 10.71 -6.68
N PHE A 226 -2.94 11.83 -6.46
CA PHE A 226 -3.18 12.81 -7.51
C PHE A 226 -1.98 13.75 -7.62
N ASP A 227 -1.55 14.05 -8.84
CA ASP A 227 -0.59 15.12 -9.09
C ASP A 227 -1.28 16.50 -9.12
N ALA A 228 -0.47 17.55 -9.25
CA ALA A 228 -0.96 18.93 -9.31
C ALA A 228 -1.79 19.25 -10.56
N GLN A 229 -1.81 18.37 -11.57
CA GLN A 229 -2.66 18.47 -12.76
C GLN A 229 -3.96 17.67 -12.62
N GLY A 230 -4.17 17.04 -11.46
CA GLY A 230 -5.35 16.22 -11.19
C GLY A 230 -5.33 14.85 -11.88
N ARG A 231 -4.15 14.36 -12.29
CA ARG A 231 -3.99 13.01 -12.83
C ARG A 231 -3.68 12.04 -11.70
N LEU A 232 -4.33 10.87 -11.73
CA LEU A 232 -4.12 9.83 -10.72
C LEU A 232 -2.90 8.98 -11.11
N TRP A 233 -1.93 8.91 -10.23
CA TRP A 233 -0.76 8.05 -10.35
C TRP A 233 -0.82 6.95 -9.32
N GLU A 234 -0.30 5.78 -9.67
CA GLU A 234 -0.06 4.71 -8.73
C GLU A 234 1.34 4.11 -8.91
N GLN A 235 1.81 3.47 -7.86
CA GLN A 235 3.02 2.65 -7.90
C GLN A 235 2.68 1.27 -7.34
N GLU A 236 3.08 0.22 -8.06
CA GLU A 236 2.83 -1.15 -7.67
C GLU A 236 4.04 -2.06 -7.75
N MET A 237 3.98 -3.12 -6.95
CA MET A 237 5.03 -4.13 -6.87
C MET A 237 4.80 -5.20 -7.96
N GLY A 238 5.82 -5.43 -8.79
CA GLY A 238 5.90 -6.48 -9.78
C GLY A 238 6.25 -7.86 -9.17
N PRO A 239 6.36 -8.90 -9.99
CA PRO A 239 6.87 -10.21 -9.57
C PRO A 239 8.38 -10.13 -9.29
N GLU A 240 9.24 -10.99 -9.86
CA GLU A 240 10.70 -10.81 -9.75
C GLU A 240 11.13 -9.71 -10.73
N GLY A 241 11.24 -8.47 -10.23
CA GLY A 241 11.34 -7.27 -11.07
C GLY A 241 9.97 -6.80 -11.57
N GLY A 242 9.97 -5.81 -12.47
CA GLY A 242 8.74 -5.27 -13.07
C GLY A 242 7.86 -4.49 -12.11
N ASP A 243 8.44 -3.83 -11.10
CA ASP A 243 7.72 -2.79 -10.35
C ASP A 243 7.32 -1.69 -11.33
N GLU A 244 6.18 -1.03 -11.09
CA GLU A 244 5.62 -0.09 -12.05
C GLU A 244 5.22 1.23 -11.42
N VAL A 245 5.34 2.31 -12.20
CA VAL A 245 4.65 3.58 -11.96
C VAL A 245 3.68 3.81 -13.11
N ASN A 246 2.38 3.84 -12.78
CA ASN A 246 1.31 3.94 -13.77
C ASN A 246 0.57 5.27 -13.67
N LEU A 247 0.20 5.81 -14.83
CA LEU A 247 -0.78 6.88 -14.93
C LEU A 247 -2.16 6.25 -15.07
N ILE A 248 -2.98 6.35 -14.02
CA ILE A 248 -4.29 5.69 -13.95
C ILE A 248 -5.34 6.42 -14.77
N ALA A 249 -5.90 5.70 -15.73
CA ALA A 249 -6.94 6.19 -16.63
C ALA A 249 -8.22 5.33 -16.56
N PRO A 250 -9.40 5.96 -16.73
CA PRO A 250 -10.68 5.27 -16.65
C PRO A 250 -10.79 4.11 -17.64
N GLY A 251 -11.18 2.94 -17.12
CA GLY A 251 -11.54 1.76 -17.90
C GLY A 251 -10.36 1.02 -18.52
N LYS A 252 -9.12 1.41 -18.19
CA LYS A 252 -7.90 0.79 -18.70
C LYS A 252 -7.56 -0.49 -17.95
N ASN A 253 -6.95 -1.41 -18.69
CA ASN A 253 -6.38 -2.67 -18.23
C ASN A 253 -4.86 -2.53 -18.15
N TYR A 254 -4.30 -2.69 -16.96
CA TYR A 254 -2.85 -2.59 -16.71
C TYR A 254 -2.15 -3.94 -16.87
N GLY A 255 -2.91 -4.99 -17.20
CA GLY A 255 -2.37 -6.18 -17.82
C GLY A 255 -2.03 -7.33 -16.89
N TRP A 256 -1.72 -7.10 -15.62
CA TRP A 256 -1.43 -8.20 -14.68
C TRP A 256 -2.60 -9.22 -14.63
N PRO A 257 -2.32 -10.55 -14.67
CA PRO A 257 -1.01 -11.22 -14.76
C PRO A 257 -0.59 -11.58 -16.20
N ARG A 258 -1.23 -11.01 -17.22
CA ARG A 258 -1.03 -11.36 -18.62
C ARG A 258 0.21 -10.72 -19.23
N VAL A 259 0.62 -9.55 -18.72
CA VAL A 259 1.88 -8.86 -19.04
C VAL A 259 2.49 -8.29 -17.77
N SER A 260 3.82 -8.18 -17.75
CA SER A 260 4.63 -7.52 -16.73
C SER A 260 6.07 -7.48 -17.23
N ASN A 261 6.82 -6.39 -16.97
CA ASN A 261 8.25 -6.35 -17.27
C ASN A 261 9.12 -7.08 -16.22
N GLY A 262 8.49 -7.95 -15.43
CA GLY A 262 9.13 -8.81 -14.45
C GLY A 262 8.80 -10.27 -14.76
N ARG A 263 9.51 -11.19 -14.11
CA ARG A 263 9.33 -12.63 -14.33
C ARG A 263 8.73 -13.33 -13.11
N ASN A 264 8.15 -14.51 -13.31
CA ASN A 264 7.70 -15.35 -12.21
C ASN A 264 8.86 -15.69 -11.26
N TYR A 265 8.61 -15.71 -9.94
CA TYR A 265 9.61 -16.13 -8.97
C TYR A 265 9.93 -17.62 -9.12
N GLY A 266 11.20 -17.98 -9.14
CA GLY A 266 11.68 -19.36 -9.19
C GLY A 266 11.88 -19.90 -10.61
N ALA A 267 12.23 -21.18 -10.73
CA ALA A 267 12.58 -21.81 -12.01
C ALA A 267 11.38 -22.13 -12.93
N ALA A 268 10.19 -21.58 -12.63
CA ALA A 268 9.00 -21.79 -13.45
C ALA A 268 9.13 -21.00 -14.77
N THR A 269 9.06 -21.72 -15.88
CA THR A 269 9.32 -21.28 -17.26
C THR A 269 8.11 -20.70 -17.98
N ASP A 270 6.99 -20.50 -17.28
CA ASP A 270 5.85 -19.81 -17.88
C ASP A 270 6.16 -18.31 -17.90
N ASP A 271 6.65 -17.86 -19.05
CA ASP A 271 7.07 -16.49 -19.28
C ASP A 271 5.85 -15.56 -19.18
N ILE A 272 5.97 -14.51 -18.38
CA ILE A 272 5.04 -13.39 -18.41
C ILE A 272 5.63 -12.44 -19.45
N PRO A 273 4.95 -12.18 -20.58
CA PRO A 273 5.51 -11.30 -21.59
C PRO A 273 5.63 -9.86 -21.05
N ASP A 274 6.72 -9.20 -21.43
CA ASP A 274 6.89 -7.76 -21.23
C ASP A 274 5.77 -6.98 -21.94
N HIS A 275 5.51 -5.77 -21.45
CA HIS A 275 4.65 -4.83 -22.16
C HIS A 275 5.19 -4.54 -23.56
N ALA A 276 4.30 -4.58 -24.56
CA ALA A 276 4.66 -4.32 -25.94
C ALA A 276 3.66 -3.37 -26.60
N ALA A 277 4.13 -2.57 -27.55
CA ALA A 277 3.25 -1.70 -28.31
C ALA A 277 2.15 -2.51 -29.02
N GLY A 278 0.89 -2.23 -28.69
CA GLY A 278 -0.27 -2.90 -29.29
C GLY A 278 -0.71 -4.20 -28.61
N ASP A 279 -0.15 -4.54 -27.45
CA ASP A 279 -0.55 -5.71 -26.64
C ASP A 279 -1.98 -5.63 -26.07
N GLY A 280 -2.60 -4.46 -26.11
CA GLY A 280 -3.96 -4.21 -25.62
C GLY A 280 -4.02 -3.80 -24.15
N TYR A 281 -2.88 -3.59 -23.50
CA TYR A 281 -2.76 -3.13 -22.12
C TYR A 281 -2.24 -1.68 -22.07
N GLU A 282 -2.53 -0.98 -20.98
CA GLU A 282 -1.95 0.34 -20.73
C GLU A 282 -0.55 0.16 -20.15
N PRO A 283 0.52 0.63 -20.80
CA PRO A 283 1.87 0.39 -20.34
C PRO A 283 2.27 1.35 -19.20
N PRO A 284 3.17 0.90 -18.32
CA PRO A 284 3.73 1.74 -17.27
C PRO A 284 4.52 2.90 -17.83
N LYS A 285 4.62 3.96 -17.02
CA LYS A 285 5.44 5.14 -17.36
C LYS A 285 6.88 4.95 -16.90
N VAL A 286 7.11 4.08 -15.91
CA VAL A 286 8.42 3.62 -15.44
C VAL A 286 8.28 2.16 -15.01
N SER A 287 9.28 1.32 -15.33
CA SER A 287 9.39 -0.05 -14.86
C SER A 287 10.84 -0.50 -14.75
#